data_AF-A0A6J6UV16-F1
#
_entry.id   AF-A0A6J6UV16-F1
#
_cell.length_a   1.000
_cell.length_b   1.000
_cell.length_c   1.000
_cell.angle_alpha   90.00
_cell.angle_beta   90.00
_cell.angle_gamma   90.00
#
_symmetry.space_group_name_H-M   'P 1'
#
loop_
_entity.id
_entity.type
_entity.pdbx_description
1 polymer ?
#
loop_
_entity_poly.entity_id
_entity_poly.type
_entity_poly.pdbx_seq_one_letter_code
_entity_poly.pdbx_strand_id
1 'polypeptide(L)' 'MRALAPNAVVLVADAGLGTINAVRSACDALDGLVFTILLNRYDPADDLHRRNREWLAVRDGLPVFVDLHDAALLGTAA' A
#
# COMPACT_ATOMS: atom_id res chain seq x y z
N MET A 1 11.16 9.35 10.20
CA MET A 1 9.85 10.03 10.32
C MET A 1 9.50 10.59 11.70
N ARG A 2 10.28 10.33 12.77
CA ARG A 2 9.94 10.78 14.14
C ARG A 2 9.66 12.28 14.33
N ALA A 3 10.27 13.16 13.53
CA ALA A 3 10.10 14.61 13.67
C ALA A 3 8.70 15.13 13.24
N LEU A 4 8.02 14.43 12.33
CA LEU A 4 6.68 14.81 11.85
C LEU A 4 5.55 14.16 12.66
N ALA A 5 5.85 13.05 13.36
CA ALA A 5 4.90 12.26 14.15
C ALA A 5 3.52 12.09 13.48
N PRO A 6 3.46 11.58 12.23
CA PRO A 6 2.19 11.39 11.56
C PRO A 6 1.33 10.37 12.30
N ASN A 7 0.03 10.63 12.36
CA ASN A 7 -0.96 9.68 12.87
C ASN A 7 -1.25 8.54 11.88
N ALA A 8 -1.04 8.78 10.58
CA ALA A 8 -1.15 7.78 9.51
C ALA A 8 -0.26 8.13 8.32
N VAL A 9 0.13 7.11 7.55
CA VAL A 9 0.91 7.24 6.30
C VAL A 9 0.19 6.53 5.15
N VAL A 10 0.06 7.19 4.01
CA VAL A 10 -0.38 6.55 2.76
C VAL A 10 0.85 6.32 1.89
N LEU A 11 1.25 5.06 1.73
CA LEU A 11 2.32 4.65 0.81
C LEU A 11 1.72 4.45 -0.58
N VAL A 12 2.00 5.37 -1.49
CA VAL A 12 1.58 5.27 -2.89
C VAL A 12 2.68 4.57 -3.69
N ALA A 13 2.35 3.44 -4.31
CA ALA A 13 3.24 2.67 -5.18
C ALA A 13 2.60 2.48 -6.56
N ASP A 14 3.40 2.23 -7.59
CA ASP A 14 2.88 1.78 -8.89
C ASP A 14 2.35 0.34 -8.78
N ALA A 15 1.47 -0.12 -9.68
CA ALA A 15 0.95 -1.49 -9.67
C ALA A 15 1.82 -2.50 -10.46
N GLY A 16 2.79 -2.02 -11.24
CA GLY A 16 3.57 -2.81 -12.19
C GLY A 16 4.76 -3.57 -11.61
N LEU A 17 5.71 -3.91 -12.48
CA LEU A 17 6.89 -4.70 -12.11
C LEU A 17 7.74 -4.01 -11.03
N GLY A 18 8.22 -4.82 -10.09
CA GLY A 18 9.03 -4.34 -8.97
C GLY A 18 8.22 -3.82 -7.79
N THR A 19 6.89 -3.67 -7.91
CA THR A 19 6.07 -3.12 -6.83
C THR A 19 6.16 -3.92 -5.53
N ILE A 20 6.20 -5.26 -5.62
CA ILE A 20 6.32 -6.12 -4.43
C ILE A 20 7.59 -5.77 -3.64
N ASN A 21 8.72 -5.64 -4.34
CA ASN A 21 9.98 -5.28 -3.69
C ASN A 21 9.93 -3.86 -3.12
N ALA A 22 9.47 -2.90 -3.91
CA ALA A 22 9.41 -1.50 -3.50
C ALA A 22 8.53 -1.31 -2.25
N VAL A 23 7.34 -1.93 -2.24
CA VAL A 23 6.42 -1.90 -1.10
C VAL A 23 7.06 -2.51 0.14
N ARG A 24 7.65 -3.71 0.04
CA ARG A 24 8.31 -4.37 1.18
C ARG A 24 9.43 -3.53 1.77
N SER A 25 10.32 -3.02 0.92
CA SER A 25 11.41 -2.14 1.38
C SER A 25 10.91 -0.86 2.06
N ALA A 26 9.79 -0.30 1.59
CA ALA A 26 9.18 0.86 2.21
C ALA A 26 8.48 0.51 3.54
N CYS A 27 7.78 -0.62 3.63
CA CYS A 27 7.16 -1.11 4.86
C CYS A 27 8.17 -1.28 5.99
N ASP A 28 9.35 -1.84 5.71
CA ASP A 28 10.42 -1.97 6.70
C ASP A 28 10.85 -0.61 7.29
N ALA A 29 10.82 0.46 6.47
CA ALA A 29 11.13 1.82 6.92
C ALA A 29 9.97 2.51 7.66
N LEU A 30 8.76 1.97 7.55
CA LEU A 30 7.53 2.45 8.21
C LEU A 30 7.17 1.63 9.46
N ASP A 31 8.03 0.70 9.88
CA ASP A 31 7.78 -0.14 11.04
C ASP A 31 7.40 0.69 12.28
N GLY A 32 6.36 0.24 12.99
CA GLY A 32 5.77 0.94 14.13
C GLY A 32 4.86 2.13 13.81
N LEU A 33 4.63 2.47 12.52
CA LEU A 33 3.62 3.45 12.10
C LEU A 33 2.36 2.77 11.55
N VAL A 34 1.23 3.45 11.70
CA VAL A 34 0.00 3.08 10.99
C VAL A 34 0.13 3.52 9.53
N PHE A 35 0.06 2.56 8.60
CA PHE A 35 0.12 2.86 7.18
C PHE A 35 -0.88 2.05 6.35
N THR A 36 -1.16 2.56 5.16
CA THR A 36 -1.95 1.91 4.12
C THR A 36 -1.24 2.05 2.78
N ILE A 37 -1.37 1.06 1.91
CA ILE A 37 -0.74 1.04 0.59
C ILE A 37 -1.80 1.31 -0.48
N LEU A 38 -1.51 2.24 -1.38
CA LEU A 38 -2.31 2.50 -2.56
C LEU A 38 -1.51 2.15 -3.82
N LEU A 39 -2.01 1.20 -4.61
CA LEU A 39 -1.48 0.90 -5.93
C LEU A 39 -2.06 1.89 -6.94
N ASN A 40 -1.29 2.94 -7.23
CA ASN A 40 -1.63 3.95 -8.21
C ASN A 40 -1.69 3.36 -9.62
N ARG A 41 -2.59 3.89 -10.46
CA ARG A 41 -2.81 3.45 -11.85
C ARG A 41 -3.08 1.95 -11.99
N TYR A 42 -3.60 1.33 -10.94
CA TYR A 42 -4.02 -0.05 -11.00
C TYR A 42 -5.06 -0.25 -12.11
N ASP A 43 -4.85 -1.27 -12.91
CA ASP A 43 -5.75 -1.67 -13.99
C ASP A 43 -6.23 -3.11 -13.71
N PRO A 44 -7.53 -3.34 -13.44
CA PRO A 44 -8.05 -4.69 -13.21
C PRO A 44 -7.99 -5.59 -14.45
N ALA A 45 -7.84 -5.04 -15.66
CA ALA A 45 -7.66 -5.81 -16.87
C ALA A 45 -6.21 -6.32 -17.04
N ASP A 46 -5.26 -5.77 -16.29
CA ASP A 46 -3.86 -6.19 -16.30
C ASP A 46 -3.62 -7.33 -15.29
N ASP A 47 -3.20 -8.49 -15.80
CA ASP A 47 -2.93 -9.68 -14.97
C ASP A 47 -1.79 -9.46 -13.98
N LEU A 48 -0.75 -8.73 -14.37
CA LEU A 48 0.38 -8.45 -13.50
C LEU A 48 -0.06 -7.59 -12.31
N HIS A 49 -0.86 -6.56 -12.57
CA HIS A 49 -1.39 -5.69 -11.52
C HIS A 49 -2.21 -6.50 -10.50
N ARG A 50 -3.13 -7.34 -11.00
CA ARG A 50 -3.94 -8.22 -10.17
C ARG A 50 -3.09 -9.14 -9.30
N ARG A 51 -2.09 -9.79 -9.87
CA ARG A 51 -1.22 -10.73 -9.15
C ARG A 51 -0.34 -10.04 -8.12
N ASN A 52 0.17 -8.85 -8.43
CA ASN A 52 0.91 -8.04 -7.47
C ASN A 52 0.04 -7.64 -6.27
N ARG A 53 -1.19 -7.17 -6.53
CA ARG A 53 -2.16 -6.85 -5.47
C ARG A 53 -2.48 -8.07 -4.62
N GLU A 54 -2.79 -9.20 -5.25
CA GLU A 54 -3.11 -10.44 -4.54
C GLU A 54 -1.94 -10.91 -3.69
N TRP A 55 -0.71 -10.83 -4.19
CA TRP A 55 0.47 -11.18 -3.42
C TRP A 55 0.63 -10.28 -2.18
N LEU A 56 0.56 -8.97 -2.35
CA LEU A 56 0.73 -8.03 -1.24
C LEU A 56 -0.41 -8.14 -0.22
N ALA A 57 -1.66 -8.27 -0.67
CA ALA A 57 -2.83 -8.31 0.22
C ALA A 57 -3.02 -9.68 0.89
N VAL A 58 -2.94 -10.78 0.13
CA VAL A 58 -3.28 -12.12 0.61
C VAL A 58 -2.06 -12.83 1.17
N ARG A 59 -0.94 -12.81 0.46
CA ARG A 59 0.26 -13.53 0.88
C ARG A 59 1.04 -12.77 1.95
N ASP A 60 1.21 -11.47 1.77
CA ASP A 60 1.94 -10.64 2.73
C ASP A 60 1.03 -10.03 3.81
N GLY A 61 -0.31 -10.09 3.64
CA GLY A 61 -1.27 -9.61 4.63
C GLY A 61 -1.31 -8.09 4.77
N LEU A 62 -0.84 -7.35 3.77
CA LEU A 62 -0.70 -5.90 3.84
C LEU A 62 -2.02 -5.17 3.50
N PRO A 63 -2.28 -3.98 4.08
CA PRO A 63 -3.46 -3.17 3.79
C PRO A 63 -3.33 -2.46 2.43
N VAL A 64 -3.72 -3.16 1.35
CA VAL A 64 -3.55 -2.70 -0.04
C VAL A 64 -4.86 -2.30 -0.69
N PHE A 65 -4.89 -1.10 -1.26
CA PHE A 65 -6.01 -0.51 -1.97
C PHE A 65 -5.61 -0.12 -3.39
N VAL A 66 -6.59 -0.03 -4.26
CA VAL A 66 -6.43 0.39 -5.66
C VAL A 66 -7.20 1.65 -5.99
N ASP A 67 -8.04 2.09 -5.04
CA ASP A 67 -8.86 3.29 -5.12
C ASP A 67 -8.66 4.15 -3.86
N LEU A 68 -8.63 5.46 -4.05
CA LEU A 68 -8.40 6.44 -2.99
C LEU A 68 -9.56 6.53 -1.99
N HIS A 69 -10.79 6.30 -2.45
CA HIS A 69 -11.97 6.33 -1.59
C HIS A 69 -11.90 5.23 -0.53
N ASP A 70 -11.54 4.02 -0.94
CA ASP A 70 -11.40 2.88 -0.04
C ASP A 70 -10.21 3.06 0.92
N ALA A 71 -9.10 3.64 0.44
CA ALA A 71 -7.93 3.92 1.27
C ALA A 71 -8.17 5.00 2.34
N ALA A 72 -9.01 6.00 2.05
CA ALA A 72 -9.31 7.11 2.95
C ALA A 72 -10.12 6.68 4.18
N LEU A 73 -10.95 5.62 4.07
CA LEU A 73 -11.80 5.13 5.14
C LEU A 73 -11.02 4.51 6.31
N LEU A 74 -9.76 4.11 6.11
CA LEU A 74 -8.90 3.59 7.18
C LEU A 74 -8.21 4.69 8.00
N GLY A 75 -8.03 5.88 7.43
CA GLY A 75 -7.43 7.02 8.13
C GLY A 75 -8.32 7.64 9.21
N THR A 76 -9.61 7.30 9.24
CA THR A 76 -10.62 7.88 10.15
C THR A 76 -11.00 6.98 11.32
N ALA A 77 -10.49 5.75 11.39
CA ALA A 77 -10.85 4.77 12.42
C ALA A 77 -9.85 4.71 13.60
N ALA A 78 -8.88 5.65 13.66
CA ALA A 78 -7.87 5.76 14.71
C ALA A 78 -8.11 6.96 15.63
#